data_AF-A0A835Q9S2-F1
#
_entry.id   AF-A0A835Q9S2-F1
#
_cell.length_a   1.000
_cell.length_b   1.000
_cell.length_c   1.000
_cell.angle_alpha   90.00
_cell.angle_beta   90.00
_cell.angle_gamma   90.00
#
_symmetry.space_group_name_H-M   'P 1'
#
loop_
_entity.id
_entity.type
_entity.pdbx_description
1 polymer ?
#
loop_
_entity_poly.entity_id
_entity_poly.type
_entity_poly.pdbx_seq_one_letter_code
_entity_poly.pdbx_strand_id
1 'polypeptide(L)'
;MEFESDGAARFFYNAYALRLGFGIRVARSRSERRKGVEVLVMKRFVCLKEGHHKKKVTELSNKKKRKRLSIRDGCPAMMEVVRRGADRWVVTKLVLEHTHVVVSPDKVRGIQFNQLIGKDHEHDNYLREIRLKVFGEGGAQGLLEHFKKMQAENSGFFYAMHVDNRNCLANIFWADISARIAYKYFGDAVTFDTIYKKNESMMPFASFSGVNHHLQPINFGCALIIDKTESSYVWLFETWLNAMSGHRPISFTTDLGKPLESAVARTFPNTRHRICKWRIFSRCKKKLADIYARHLSLPEELKKCVVECETTDIFEACWKLVLDKYNLRENAWLKLVYNIRHKWVPAYLQDSFFAELQSSKRSENINTSFRKHFDTKTSLLVFITKFNQAMDDRYASEMQEDLDALHSQQILKTDSHMEKQAASIYTRAVFERFQEELVEALHHYAVKFQDGAISKFSVERDGNAHRRHIVAFNASEKKAVCSCYKFESSGILCRHVLGVFLVTGVMLLPEHYILKRWTKKARSGFVLDGRDMETQTYCDGTPIMRFNDLFQNALKVAEKGAIALESYKVAKEMLQKAFSEIACLEEVTVKHGYHHA
;
A
#
# COMPACT_ATOMS: atom_id res chain seq x y z
N MET A 1 -9.56 -28.41 -35.76
CA MET A 1 -9.16 -27.91 -34.43
C MET A 1 -10.17 -28.38 -33.41
N GLU A 2 -9.69 -28.95 -32.31
CA GLU A 2 -10.52 -29.55 -31.27
C GLU A 2 -10.18 -28.95 -29.90
N PHE A 3 -11.14 -28.97 -28.98
CA PHE A 3 -11.03 -28.42 -27.63
C PHE A 3 -11.69 -29.37 -26.62
N GLU A 4 -11.14 -29.39 -25.40
CA GLU A 4 -11.67 -30.20 -24.29
C GLU A 4 -12.98 -29.65 -23.72
N SER A 5 -13.26 -28.35 -23.93
CA SER A 5 -14.50 -27.70 -23.51
C SER A 5 -14.88 -26.54 -24.43
N ASP A 6 -16.14 -26.11 -24.38
CA ASP A 6 -16.58 -24.89 -25.05
C ASP A 6 -15.92 -23.62 -24.45
N GLY A 7 -15.51 -23.69 -23.18
CA GLY A 7 -14.73 -22.65 -22.51
C GLY A 7 -13.33 -22.52 -23.12
N ALA A 8 -12.64 -23.64 -23.36
CA ALA A 8 -11.35 -23.66 -24.04
C ALA A 8 -11.45 -23.13 -25.48
N ALA A 9 -12.52 -23.49 -26.21
CA ALA A 9 -12.81 -22.93 -27.52
C ALA A 9 -13.02 -21.41 -27.48
N ARG A 10 -13.80 -20.92 -26.50
CA ARG A 10 -14.03 -19.49 -26.30
C ARG A 10 -12.73 -18.76 -26.00
N PHE A 11 -11.89 -19.31 -25.12
CA PHE A 11 -10.60 -18.75 -24.75
C PHE A 11 -9.69 -18.61 -25.96
N PHE A 12 -9.58 -19.67 -26.76
CA PHE A 12 -8.79 -19.67 -27.99
C PHE A 12 -9.23 -18.55 -28.95
N TYR A 13 -10.54 -18.44 -29.22
CA TYR A 13 -11.04 -17.43 -30.15
C TYR A 13 -10.97 -16.01 -29.58
N ASN A 14 -11.07 -15.84 -28.26
CA ASN A 14 -10.87 -14.55 -27.61
C ASN A 14 -9.41 -14.10 -27.71
N ALA A 15 -8.45 -15.01 -27.51
CA ALA A 15 -7.03 -14.72 -27.66
C ALA A 15 -6.68 -14.33 -29.11
N TYR A 16 -7.26 -15.05 -30.08
CA TYR A 16 -7.19 -14.70 -31.50
C TYR A 16 -7.75 -13.31 -31.79
N ALA A 17 -8.94 -13.00 -31.26
CA ALA A 17 -9.62 -11.72 -31.46
C ALA A 17 -8.85 -10.54 -30.85
N LEU A 18 -8.27 -10.72 -29.65
CA LEU A 18 -7.44 -9.72 -28.98
C LEU A 18 -6.15 -9.42 -29.76
N ARG A 19 -5.54 -10.46 -30.34
CA ARG A 19 -4.32 -10.30 -31.14
C ARG A 19 -4.60 -9.56 -32.44
N LEU A 20 -5.74 -9.83 -33.07
CA LEU A 20 -6.12 -9.18 -34.32
C LEU A 20 -6.77 -7.83 -34.15
N GLY A 21 -7.39 -7.55 -33.00
CA GLY A 21 -7.89 -6.22 -32.67
C GLY A 21 -9.43 -6.07 -32.70
N PHE A 22 -10.18 -7.14 -32.43
CA PHE A 22 -11.64 -7.10 -32.32
C PHE A 22 -12.14 -7.79 -31.06
N GLY A 23 -13.38 -7.51 -30.67
CA GLY A 23 -14.03 -8.22 -29.57
C GLY A 23 -15.00 -9.28 -30.09
N ILE A 24 -15.26 -10.30 -29.28
CA ILE A 24 -16.20 -11.38 -29.58
C ILE A 24 -17.40 -11.39 -28.64
N ARG A 25 -18.52 -11.95 -29.09
CA ARG A 25 -19.69 -12.28 -28.28
C ARG A 25 -20.24 -13.65 -28.66
N VAL A 26 -21.03 -14.25 -27.77
CA VAL A 26 -21.80 -15.45 -28.10
C VAL A 26 -23.05 -15.02 -28.89
N ALA A 27 -23.21 -15.53 -30.11
CA ALA A 27 -24.40 -15.27 -30.94
C ALA A 27 -25.51 -16.27 -30.70
N ARG A 28 -25.15 -17.54 -30.55
CA ARG A 28 -26.12 -18.65 -30.39
C ARG A 28 -25.48 -19.79 -29.62
N SER A 29 -26.28 -20.42 -28.77
CA SER A 29 -25.98 -21.72 -28.15
C SER A 29 -27.14 -22.67 -28.43
N ARG A 30 -26.83 -23.95 -28.60
CA ARG A 30 -27.83 -25.02 -28.72
C ARG A 30 -27.51 -26.11 -27.71
N SER A 31 -28.54 -26.54 -27.00
CA SER A 31 -28.50 -27.65 -26.05
C SER A 31 -29.46 -28.74 -26.51
N GLU A 32 -29.18 -29.99 -26.13
CA GLU A 32 -30.03 -31.16 -26.37
C GLU A 32 -30.26 -31.89 -25.05
N ARG A 33 -31.47 -32.42 -24.84
CA ARG A 33 -31.79 -33.23 -23.67
C ARG A 33 -31.31 -34.66 -23.88
N ARG A 34 -30.49 -35.16 -22.95
CA ARG A 34 -30.06 -36.57 -22.90
C ARG A 34 -30.31 -37.11 -21.49
N LYS A 35 -31.09 -38.19 -21.39
CA LYS A 35 -31.46 -38.83 -20.10
C LYS A 35 -31.94 -37.83 -19.04
N GLY A 36 -32.80 -36.88 -19.43
CA GLY A 36 -33.36 -35.87 -18.53
C GLY A 36 -32.46 -34.65 -18.23
N VAL A 37 -31.17 -34.68 -18.61
CA VAL A 37 -30.23 -33.58 -18.40
C VAL A 37 -30.06 -32.76 -19.69
N GLU A 38 -30.11 -31.44 -19.58
CA GLU A 38 -29.84 -30.53 -20.70
C GLU A 38 -28.33 -30.40 -20.93
N VAL A 39 -27.88 -30.84 -22.10
CA VAL A 39 -26.47 -30.89 -22.46
C VAL A 39 -26.19 -29.92 -23.59
N LEU A 40 -25.27 -28.98 -23.37
CA LEU A 40 -24.83 -28.06 -24.41
C LEU A 40 -24.13 -28.84 -25.55
N VAL A 41 -24.57 -28.63 -26.80
CA VAL A 41 -24.06 -29.32 -27.99
C VAL A 41 -23.42 -28.41 -29.03
N MET A 42 -23.72 -27.10 -29.03
CA MET A 42 -23.12 -26.14 -29.96
C MET A 42 -23.02 -24.75 -29.36
N LYS A 43 -21.93 -24.04 -29.68
CA LYS A 43 -21.76 -22.60 -29.42
C LYS A 43 -21.19 -21.89 -30.64
N ARG A 44 -21.76 -20.72 -30.95
CA ARG A 44 -21.29 -19.81 -32.01
C ARG A 44 -20.80 -18.50 -31.40
N PHE A 45 -19.53 -18.20 -31.62
CA PHE A 45 -18.86 -16.95 -31.29
C PHE A 45 -18.80 -16.06 -32.53
N VAL A 46 -19.07 -14.77 -32.38
CA VAL A 46 -19.08 -13.81 -33.50
C VAL A 46 -18.38 -12.51 -33.11
N CYS A 47 -17.95 -11.72 -34.09
CA CYS A 47 -17.51 -10.36 -33.86
C CYS A 47 -18.60 -9.51 -33.17
N LEU A 48 -18.20 -8.55 -32.32
CA LEU A 48 -19.14 -7.59 -31.71
C LEU A 48 -19.97 -6.82 -32.76
N LYS A 49 -19.42 -6.60 -33.95
CA LYS A 49 -20.08 -5.92 -35.07
C LYS A 49 -20.99 -6.82 -35.91
N GLU A 50 -21.19 -8.09 -35.53
CA GLU A 50 -22.00 -9.05 -36.28
C GLU A 50 -23.50 -8.73 -36.23
N GLY A 51 -24.15 -8.92 -37.39
CA GLY A 51 -25.57 -8.69 -37.65
C GLY A 51 -25.91 -7.26 -38.06
N HIS A 52 -27.15 -7.03 -38.49
CA HIS A 52 -27.72 -5.71 -38.76
C HIS A 52 -28.86 -5.41 -37.77
N HIS A 53 -29.05 -4.14 -37.42
CA HIS A 53 -30.15 -3.72 -36.55
C HIS A 53 -31.48 -3.76 -37.32
N LYS A 54 -32.46 -4.56 -36.88
CA LYS A 54 -33.85 -4.45 -37.36
C LYS A 54 -34.50 -3.24 -36.69
N LYS A 55 -34.86 -2.19 -37.46
CA LYS A 55 -35.73 -1.11 -36.93
C LYS A 55 -37.09 -1.74 -36.61
N LYS A 56 -37.44 -1.86 -35.32
CA LYS A 56 -38.85 -2.02 -34.94
C LYS A 56 -39.52 -0.68 -35.20
N VAL A 57 -40.46 -0.64 -36.15
CA VAL A 57 -41.47 0.42 -36.21
C VAL A 57 -42.29 0.26 -34.94
N THR A 58 -42.34 1.29 -34.11
CA THR A 58 -43.21 1.31 -32.92
C THR A 58 -43.70 2.73 -32.78
N GLU A 59 -45.02 2.85 -32.73
CA GLU A 59 -45.78 4.10 -32.76
C GLU A 59 -45.39 5.07 -31.65
N LEU A 60 -45.70 6.34 -31.92
CA LEU A 60 -45.31 7.52 -31.16
C LEU A 60 -45.74 7.42 -29.69
N SER A 61 -44.76 7.34 -28.78
CA SER A 61 -44.94 7.81 -27.41
C SER A 61 -43.81 8.76 -27.02
N ASN A 62 -44.19 9.94 -26.55
CA ASN A 62 -43.35 11.10 -26.25
C ASN A 62 -42.44 10.89 -25.02
N LYS A 63 -41.40 10.06 -25.14
CA LYS A 63 -40.26 10.08 -24.22
C LYS A 63 -38.95 10.11 -25.01
N LYS A 64 -38.21 11.22 -24.91
CA LYS A 64 -36.86 11.41 -25.48
C LYS A 64 -35.89 10.34 -24.93
N LYS A 65 -35.83 9.16 -25.54
CA LYS A 65 -34.77 8.17 -25.31
C LYS A 65 -33.52 8.59 -26.10
N ARG A 66 -32.37 8.70 -25.42
CA ARG A 66 -31.05 8.89 -26.06
C ARG A 66 -30.85 7.80 -27.13
N LYS A 67 -30.65 8.20 -28.39
CA LYS A 67 -30.31 7.29 -29.50
C LYS A 67 -28.94 6.65 -29.20
N ARG A 68 -28.92 5.38 -28.79
CA ARG A 68 -27.69 4.59 -28.66
C ARG A 68 -27.29 4.14 -30.07
N LEU A 69 -26.17 4.65 -30.59
CA LEU A 69 -25.60 4.17 -31.86
C LEU A 69 -25.29 2.67 -31.72
N SER A 70 -25.84 1.85 -32.61
CA SER A 70 -25.59 0.40 -32.64
C SER A 70 -24.23 0.13 -33.25
N ILE A 71 -23.46 -0.79 -32.67
CA ILE A 71 -22.12 -1.20 -33.14
C ILE A 71 -22.19 -2.25 -34.27
N ARG A 72 -23.40 -2.69 -34.63
CA ARG A 72 -23.66 -3.79 -35.56
C ARG A 72 -23.63 -3.29 -37.02
N ASP A 73 -22.55 -3.62 -37.72
CA ASP A 73 -22.25 -3.21 -39.11
C ASP A 73 -22.29 -4.40 -40.09
N GLY A 74 -22.89 -5.53 -39.70
CA GLY A 74 -23.01 -6.71 -40.57
C GLY A 74 -21.75 -7.58 -40.68
N CYS A 75 -20.85 -7.51 -39.70
CA CYS A 75 -19.58 -8.26 -39.76
C CYS A 75 -19.79 -9.79 -39.75
N PRO A 76 -19.25 -10.56 -40.72
CA PRO A 76 -19.48 -12.00 -40.82
C PRO A 76 -18.51 -12.85 -39.98
N ALA A 77 -17.46 -12.25 -39.39
CA ALA A 77 -16.44 -12.97 -38.63
C ALA A 77 -17.05 -13.79 -37.49
N MET A 78 -16.80 -15.10 -37.51
CA MET A 78 -17.37 -16.05 -36.55
C MET A 78 -16.55 -17.33 -36.39
N MET A 79 -16.76 -18.01 -35.25
CA MET A 79 -16.31 -19.37 -35.00
C MET A 79 -17.42 -20.18 -34.34
N GLU A 80 -17.73 -21.35 -34.89
CA GLU A 80 -18.73 -22.28 -34.36
C GLU A 80 -18.06 -23.58 -33.91
N VAL A 81 -18.38 -24.01 -32.70
CA VAL A 81 -17.93 -25.28 -32.12
C VAL A 81 -19.10 -26.19 -31.80
N VAL A 82 -18.94 -27.47 -32.09
CA VAL A 82 -19.96 -28.51 -31.86
C VAL A 82 -19.35 -29.65 -31.05
N ARG A 83 -20.09 -30.14 -30.07
CA ARG A 83 -19.70 -31.26 -29.21
C ARG A 83 -19.77 -32.58 -29.98
N ARG A 84 -18.68 -33.36 -29.97
CA ARG A 84 -18.50 -34.65 -30.64
C ARG A 84 -18.02 -35.70 -29.63
N GLY A 85 -18.93 -36.16 -28.77
CA GLY A 85 -18.65 -37.14 -27.70
C GLY A 85 -18.78 -36.53 -26.31
N ALA A 86 -18.20 -37.19 -25.30
CA ALA A 86 -18.23 -36.69 -23.92
C ALA A 86 -17.43 -35.38 -23.80
N ASP A 87 -16.15 -35.35 -24.17
CA ASP A 87 -15.27 -34.21 -23.81
C ASP A 87 -14.54 -33.60 -25.00
N ARG A 88 -15.19 -33.59 -26.16
CA ARG A 88 -14.58 -33.11 -27.40
C ARG A 88 -15.45 -32.11 -28.12
N TRP A 89 -14.91 -30.91 -28.35
CA TRP A 89 -15.54 -29.80 -29.06
C TRP A 89 -14.76 -29.47 -30.31
N VAL A 90 -15.39 -29.57 -31.48
CA VAL A 90 -14.71 -29.41 -32.78
C VAL A 90 -15.18 -28.12 -33.45
N VAL A 91 -14.25 -27.34 -33.98
CA VAL A 91 -14.58 -26.18 -34.83
C VAL A 91 -15.20 -26.70 -36.12
N THR A 92 -16.46 -26.32 -36.36
CA THR A 92 -17.22 -26.73 -37.55
C THR A 92 -17.37 -25.62 -38.58
N LYS A 93 -17.31 -24.36 -38.16
CA LYS A 93 -17.33 -23.19 -39.06
C LYS A 93 -16.40 -22.11 -38.54
N LEU A 94 -15.64 -21.51 -39.43
CA LEU A 94 -14.72 -20.41 -39.13
C LEU A 94 -14.77 -19.41 -40.29
N VAL A 95 -15.04 -18.15 -39.97
CA VAL A 95 -15.00 -17.01 -40.90
C VAL A 95 -14.09 -15.96 -40.27
N LEU A 96 -13.00 -15.63 -40.95
CA LEU A 96 -11.97 -14.72 -40.43
C LEU A 96 -12.07 -13.30 -41.01
N GLU A 97 -12.86 -13.12 -42.07
CA GLU A 97 -12.99 -11.85 -42.76
C GLU A 97 -13.84 -10.85 -41.97
N HIS A 98 -13.39 -9.59 -41.94
CA HIS A 98 -14.08 -8.48 -41.29
C HIS A 98 -14.48 -7.42 -42.31
N THR A 99 -15.69 -6.88 -42.17
CA THR A 99 -16.20 -5.77 -42.99
C THR A 99 -15.84 -4.39 -42.41
N HIS A 100 -15.01 -4.35 -41.38
CA HIS A 100 -14.60 -3.13 -40.70
C HIS A 100 -13.11 -3.17 -40.36
N VAL A 101 -12.50 -1.99 -40.24
CA VAL A 101 -11.13 -1.86 -39.75
C VAL A 101 -11.04 -2.44 -38.34
N VAL A 102 -10.05 -3.31 -38.14
CA VAL A 102 -9.75 -3.94 -36.88
C VAL A 102 -8.72 -3.05 -36.15
N VAL A 103 -9.02 -2.64 -34.91
CA VAL A 103 -8.26 -1.58 -34.20
C VAL A 103 -7.03 -2.14 -33.48
N SER A 104 -6.04 -1.31 -33.15
CA SER A 104 -4.85 -1.78 -32.43
C SER A 104 -5.21 -2.50 -31.11
N PRO A 105 -4.45 -3.55 -30.70
CA PRO A 105 -4.75 -4.38 -29.53
C PRO A 105 -5.01 -3.60 -28.22
N ASP A 106 -4.45 -2.39 -28.10
CA ASP A 106 -4.60 -1.54 -26.92
C ASP A 106 -5.95 -0.81 -26.85
N LYS A 107 -6.60 -0.53 -27.99
CA LYS A 107 -7.92 0.11 -28.02
C LYS A 107 -9.07 -0.88 -27.76
N VAL A 108 -8.91 -2.15 -28.15
CA VAL A 108 -9.91 -3.22 -27.90
C VAL A 108 -10.18 -3.41 -26.41
N ARG A 109 -9.11 -3.36 -25.60
CA ARG A 109 -9.17 -3.49 -24.14
C ARG A 109 -10.01 -2.39 -23.48
N GLY A 110 -10.01 -1.17 -24.04
CA GLY A 110 -10.83 -0.06 -23.56
C GLY A 110 -12.31 -0.17 -23.94
N ILE A 111 -12.61 -0.77 -25.10
CA ILE A 111 -13.99 -0.97 -25.59
C ILE A 111 -14.68 -2.11 -24.84
N GLN A 112 -13.95 -3.21 -24.53
CA GLN A 112 -14.44 -4.26 -23.65
C GLN A 112 -14.74 -3.70 -22.25
N PHE A 113 -13.86 -2.87 -21.68
CA PHE A 113 -14.07 -2.32 -20.33
C PHE A 113 -15.30 -1.41 -20.20
N ASN A 114 -15.62 -0.63 -21.24
CA ASN A 114 -16.67 0.40 -21.19
C ASN A 114 -18.09 -0.12 -21.53
N GLN A 115 -18.26 -1.36 -21.98
CA GLN A 115 -19.59 -1.93 -22.29
C GLN A 115 -20.00 -3.12 -21.43
N LEU A 116 -19.16 -3.54 -20.48
CA LEU A 116 -19.44 -4.59 -19.48
C LEU A 116 -20.34 -4.10 -18.33
N ILE A 117 -21.40 -3.36 -18.67
CA ILE A 117 -22.57 -3.14 -17.81
C ILE A 117 -23.67 -4.13 -18.25
N GLY A 118 -23.29 -5.40 -18.23
CA GLY A 118 -24.14 -6.60 -18.34
C GLY A 118 -23.59 -7.58 -17.32
N LYS A 119 -23.88 -7.29 -16.05
CA LYS A 119 -23.17 -7.75 -14.85
C LYS A 119 -23.58 -9.17 -14.45
N ASP A 120 -22.61 -10.09 -14.53
CA ASP A 120 -22.12 -10.89 -13.40
C ASP A 120 -21.21 -12.01 -13.91
N HIS A 121 -21.68 -12.81 -14.88
CA HIS A 121 -21.01 -14.05 -15.31
C HIS A 121 -19.56 -13.94 -15.83
N GLU A 122 -19.15 -12.82 -16.44
CA GLU A 122 -17.78 -12.66 -16.96
C GLU A 122 -16.78 -12.18 -15.90
N HIS A 123 -17.23 -11.36 -14.95
CA HIS A 123 -16.44 -11.00 -13.77
C HIS A 123 -16.20 -12.24 -12.90
N ASP A 124 -17.23 -13.08 -12.77
CA ASP A 124 -17.15 -14.32 -11.99
C ASP A 124 -16.17 -15.33 -12.55
N ASN A 125 -16.15 -15.50 -13.89
CA ASN A 125 -15.21 -16.41 -14.51
C ASN A 125 -13.76 -15.95 -14.31
N TYR A 126 -13.51 -14.64 -14.39
CA TYR A 126 -12.20 -14.05 -14.08
C TYR A 126 -11.80 -14.26 -12.62
N LEU A 127 -12.70 -14.03 -11.66
CA LEU A 127 -12.44 -14.26 -10.24
C LEU A 127 -12.23 -15.75 -9.93
N ARG A 128 -12.98 -16.64 -10.59
CA ARG A 128 -12.82 -18.09 -10.48
C ARG A 128 -11.46 -18.56 -10.98
N GLU A 129 -10.99 -18.03 -12.11
CA GLU A 129 -9.64 -18.32 -12.62
C GLU A 129 -8.54 -17.82 -11.67
N ILE A 130 -8.70 -16.65 -11.06
CA ILE A 130 -7.74 -16.17 -10.04
C ILE A 130 -7.77 -17.08 -8.82
N ARG A 131 -8.94 -17.47 -8.32
CA ARG A 131 -9.06 -18.37 -7.17
C ARG A 131 -8.38 -19.71 -7.42
N LEU A 132 -8.60 -20.31 -8.60
CA LEU A 132 -7.94 -21.55 -8.99
C LEU A 132 -6.41 -21.38 -9.08
N LYS A 133 -5.92 -20.25 -9.60
CA LYS A 133 -4.47 -19.96 -9.63
C LYS A 133 -3.87 -19.72 -8.25
N VAL A 134 -4.62 -19.09 -7.34
CA VAL A 134 -4.13 -18.67 -6.02
C VAL A 134 -4.20 -19.80 -5.00
N PHE A 135 -5.31 -20.55 -5.01
CA PHE A 135 -5.62 -21.59 -4.01
C PHE A 135 -5.51 -23.01 -4.56
N GLY A 136 -5.36 -23.20 -5.87
CA GLY A 136 -5.34 -24.52 -6.50
C GLY A 136 -6.70 -25.22 -6.47
N GLU A 137 -6.71 -26.50 -6.87
CA GLU A 137 -7.92 -27.34 -6.87
C GLU A 137 -8.39 -27.71 -5.45
N GLY A 138 -7.46 -27.78 -4.48
CA GLY A 138 -7.75 -28.05 -3.07
C GLY A 138 -8.32 -26.85 -2.29
N GLY A 139 -8.49 -25.70 -2.93
CA GLY A 139 -9.06 -24.50 -2.33
C GLY A 139 -8.22 -23.93 -1.19
N ALA A 140 -8.85 -23.11 -0.34
CA ALA A 140 -8.15 -22.37 0.71
C ALA A 140 -7.97 -23.16 2.02
N GLN A 141 -8.32 -24.45 2.03
CA GLN A 141 -8.34 -25.27 3.25
C GLN A 141 -6.95 -25.40 3.88
N GLY A 142 -5.92 -25.73 3.07
CA GLY A 142 -4.55 -25.84 3.58
C GLY A 142 -3.99 -24.52 4.11
N LEU A 143 -4.48 -23.38 3.60
CA LEU A 143 -4.11 -22.06 4.11
C LEU A 143 -4.79 -21.74 5.44
N LEU A 144 -6.07 -22.10 5.57
CA LEU A 144 -6.79 -21.95 6.83
C LEU A 144 -6.16 -22.82 7.93
N GLU A 145 -5.83 -24.08 7.63
CA GLU A 145 -5.12 -24.97 8.56
C GLU A 145 -3.76 -24.41 8.96
N HIS A 146 -3.01 -23.85 8.00
CA HIS A 146 -1.76 -23.17 8.27
C HIS A 146 -1.95 -22.00 9.24
N PHE A 147 -2.92 -21.11 9.00
CA PHE A 147 -3.17 -19.97 9.92
C PHE A 147 -3.71 -20.38 11.28
N LYS A 148 -4.52 -21.44 11.36
CA LYS A 148 -4.92 -22.03 12.65
C LYS A 148 -3.72 -22.54 13.42
N LYS A 149 -2.79 -23.22 12.75
CA LYS A 149 -1.53 -23.67 13.35
C LYS A 149 -0.69 -22.48 13.83
N MET A 150 -0.50 -21.45 13.00
CA MET A 150 0.23 -20.24 13.37
C MET A 150 -0.40 -19.52 14.57
N GLN A 151 -1.73 -19.48 14.66
CA GLN A 151 -2.44 -18.90 15.80
C GLN A 151 -2.35 -19.75 17.07
N ALA A 152 -2.31 -21.08 16.95
CA ALA A 152 -2.08 -21.97 18.07
C ALA A 152 -0.65 -21.86 18.62
N GLU A 153 0.35 -21.70 17.74
CA GLU A 153 1.75 -21.48 18.11
C GLU A 153 2.00 -20.07 18.67
N ASN A 154 1.26 -19.07 18.17
CA ASN A 154 1.37 -17.68 18.59
C ASN A 154 -0.02 -17.05 18.68
N SER A 155 -0.54 -16.93 19.91
CA SER A 155 -1.86 -16.36 20.18
C SER A 155 -2.03 -14.90 19.76
N GLY A 156 -0.92 -14.16 19.52
CA GLY A 156 -0.97 -12.82 18.96
C GLY A 156 -1.00 -12.77 17.43
N PHE A 157 -0.90 -13.91 16.74
CA PHE A 157 -1.16 -14.00 15.32
C PHE A 157 -2.65 -13.75 15.04
N PHE A 158 -2.92 -12.77 14.18
CA PHE A 158 -4.26 -12.40 13.77
C PHE A 158 -4.44 -12.73 12.29
N TYR A 159 -5.56 -13.34 11.94
CA TYR A 159 -5.99 -13.48 10.56
C TYR A 159 -7.50 -13.32 10.44
N ALA A 160 -7.94 -12.94 9.25
CA ALA A 160 -9.35 -12.84 8.91
C ALA A 160 -9.56 -13.21 7.44
N MET A 161 -10.71 -13.83 7.17
CA MET A 161 -11.08 -14.31 5.84
C MET A 161 -12.44 -13.73 5.46
N HIS A 162 -12.50 -13.14 4.27
CA HIS A 162 -13.72 -12.58 3.69
C HIS A 162 -14.21 -13.48 2.58
N VAL A 163 -15.45 -13.93 2.68
CA VAL A 163 -16.16 -14.59 1.59
C VAL A 163 -16.96 -13.57 0.80
N ASP A 164 -17.01 -13.72 -0.52
CA ASP A 164 -17.89 -12.90 -1.36
C ASP A 164 -19.36 -13.30 -1.20
N ASN A 165 -20.24 -12.58 -1.91
CA ASN A 165 -21.68 -12.84 -1.95
C ASN A 165 -22.08 -14.24 -2.47
N ARG A 166 -21.11 -15.08 -2.85
CA ARG A 166 -21.29 -16.44 -3.36
C ARG A 166 -20.63 -17.48 -2.45
N ASN A 167 -20.33 -17.10 -1.21
CA ASN A 167 -19.66 -17.93 -0.21
C ASN A 167 -18.29 -18.45 -0.68
N CYS A 168 -17.64 -17.77 -1.63
CA CYS A 168 -16.31 -18.12 -2.09
C CYS A 168 -15.29 -17.20 -1.41
N LEU A 169 -14.16 -17.75 -0.97
CA LEU A 169 -13.10 -16.94 -0.40
C LEU A 169 -12.64 -15.86 -1.40
N ALA A 170 -12.71 -14.62 -0.94
CA ALA A 170 -12.40 -13.43 -1.73
C ALA A 170 -11.14 -12.76 -1.22
N ASN A 171 -11.05 -12.50 0.08
CA ASN A 171 -9.92 -11.76 0.64
C ASN A 171 -9.43 -12.39 1.93
N ILE A 172 -8.15 -12.23 2.21
CA ILE A 172 -7.51 -12.74 3.41
C ILE A 172 -6.61 -11.63 3.94
N PHE A 173 -6.63 -11.43 5.24
CA PHE A 173 -5.69 -10.59 5.95
C PHE A 173 -5.00 -11.42 7.03
N TRP A 174 -3.70 -11.17 7.25
CA TRP A 174 -2.99 -11.69 8.41
C TRP A 174 -1.89 -10.74 8.88
N ALA A 175 -1.60 -10.80 10.17
CA ALA A 175 -0.49 -10.11 10.81
C ALA A 175 0.03 -10.97 11.97
N ASP A 176 1.35 -11.15 12.02
CA ASP A 176 2.01 -11.73 13.18
C ASP A 176 2.01 -10.75 14.36
N ILE A 177 2.44 -11.24 15.52
CA ILE A 177 2.48 -10.43 16.74
C ILE A 177 3.50 -9.29 16.63
N SER A 178 4.64 -9.53 15.98
CA SER A 178 5.73 -8.56 15.81
C SER A 178 5.28 -7.35 15.00
N ALA A 179 4.55 -7.56 13.90
CA ALA A 179 3.96 -6.55 13.06
C ALA A 179 2.95 -5.68 13.84
N ARG A 180 2.12 -6.32 14.68
CA ARG A 180 1.14 -5.61 15.52
C ARG A 180 1.80 -4.78 16.62
N ILE A 181 2.90 -5.26 17.20
CA ILE A 181 3.71 -4.50 18.17
C ILE A 181 4.42 -3.34 17.49
N ALA A 182 5.06 -3.59 16.35
CA ALA A 182 5.77 -2.58 15.59
C ALA A 182 4.83 -1.43 15.20
N TYR A 183 3.57 -1.74 14.86
CA TYR A 183 2.55 -0.73 14.58
C TYR A 183 2.29 0.21 15.76
N LYS A 184 2.35 -0.27 17.00
CA LYS A 184 2.16 0.61 18.18
C LYS A 184 3.23 1.71 18.28
N TYR A 185 4.45 1.41 17.83
CA TYR A 185 5.57 2.35 17.92
C TYR A 185 5.75 3.19 16.65
N PHE A 186 5.41 2.63 15.49
CA PHE A 186 5.77 3.19 14.18
C PHE A 186 4.59 3.26 13.19
N GLY A 187 3.36 3.01 13.66
CA GLY A 187 2.13 3.02 12.87
C GLY A 187 1.57 4.40 12.56
N ASP A 188 2.31 5.47 12.87
CA ASP A 188 1.93 6.86 12.60
C ASP A 188 1.94 7.19 11.10
N ALA A 189 2.87 6.60 10.33
CA ALA A 189 2.94 6.75 8.88
C ALA A 189 2.94 5.37 8.19
N VAL A 190 1.88 5.09 7.43
CA VAL A 190 1.66 3.77 6.82
C VAL A 190 1.58 3.87 5.30
N THR A 191 2.15 2.87 4.64
CA THR A 191 2.04 2.66 3.19
C THR A 191 1.34 1.35 2.91
N PHE A 192 0.31 1.41 2.07
CA PHE A 192 -0.39 0.25 1.53
C PHE A 192 -0.03 0.08 0.05
N ASP A 193 0.56 -1.07 -0.26
CA ASP A 193 1.07 -1.39 -1.58
C ASP A 193 0.43 -2.67 -2.12
N THR A 194 -0.01 -2.66 -3.40
CA THR A 194 -0.41 -3.88 -4.12
C THR A 194 0.73 -4.35 -5.02
N ILE A 195 1.29 -5.53 -4.75
CA ILE A 195 2.71 -5.78 -5.06
C ILE A 195 2.96 -6.44 -6.42
N TYR A 196 1.97 -7.09 -7.04
CA TYR A 196 2.26 -8.05 -8.12
C TYR A 196 1.55 -7.79 -9.44
N LYS A 197 1.50 -6.52 -9.89
CA LYS A 197 0.81 -6.15 -11.15
C LYS A 197 1.74 -5.97 -12.35
N LYS A 198 2.68 -6.89 -12.61
CA LYS A 198 3.44 -6.84 -13.87
C LYS A 198 3.00 -7.86 -14.92
N ASN A 199 2.52 -9.05 -14.54
CA ASN A 199 1.96 -10.03 -15.47
C ASN A 199 0.59 -10.54 -14.97
N GLU A 200 -0.33 -10.87 -15.89
CA GLU A 200 -1.70 -11.37 -15.64
C GLU A 200 -1.75 -12.77 -14.96
N SER A 201 -0.62 -13.21 -14.40
CA SER A 201 -0.37 -14.54 -13.82
C SER A 201 0.14 -14.50 -12.37
N MET A 202 0.12 -13.36 -11.68
CA MET A 202 0.72 -13.24 -10.33
C MET A 202 -0.30 -13.02 -9.20
N MET A 203 0.08 -13.54 -8.03
CA MET A 203 -0.62 -13.54 -6.74
C MET A 203 -1.19 -12.14 -6.36
N PRO A 204 -2.47 -12.01 -5.97
CA PRO A 204 -3.09 -10.74 -5.61
C PRO A 204 -2.69 -10.24 -4.21
N PHE A 205 -1.39 -10.19 -3.92
CA PHE A 205 -0.86 -9.83 -2.60
C PHE A 205 -0.70 -8.31 -2.41
N ALA A 206 -0.98 -7.88 -1.19
CA ALA A 206 -0.83 -6.52 -0.71
C ALA A 206 -0.18 -6.52 0.69
N SER A 207 0.49 -5.43 1.03
CA SER A 207 1.13 -5.27 2.35
C SER A 207 0.88 -3.89 2.93
N PHE A 208 0.81 -3.84 4.26
CA PHE A 208 0.94 -2.62 5.03
C PHE A 208 2.38 -2.50 5.52
N SER A 209 3.02 -1.36 5.31
CA SER A 209 4.40 -1.14 5.73
C SER A 209 4.66 0.26 6.25
N GLY A 210 5.70 0.41 7.06
CA GLY A 210 6.16 1.68 7.60
C GLY A 210 7.69 1.72 7.70
N VAL A 211 8.20 2.60 8.57
CA VAL A 211 9.63 2.79 8.82
C VAL A 211 9.89 2.85 10.32
N ASN A 212 10.81 2.01 10.81
CA ASN A 212 11.24 2.00 12.22
C ASN A 212 12.25 3.11 12.54
N HIS A 213 12.68 3.17 13.80
CA HIS A 213 13.68 4.12 14.31
C HIS A 213 15.08 3.97 13.69
N HIS A 214 15.35 2.93 12.90
CA HIS A 214 16.61 2.74 12.15
C HIS A 214 16.48 3.07 10.65
N LEU A 215 15.35 3.65 10.24
CA LEU A 215 15.05 3.97 8.84
C LEU A 215 14.89 2.74 7.93
N GLN A 216 14.61 1.59 8.53
CA GLN A 216 14.40 0.33 7.85
C GLN A 216 12.91 0.08 7.62
N PRO A 217 12.54 -0.60 6.52
CA PRO A 217 11.16 -0.87 6.23
C PRO A 217 10.62 -1.99 7.14
N ILE A 218 9.45 -1.76 7.73
CA ILE A 218 8.74 -2.70 8.61
C ILE A 218 7.39 -3.08 8.04
N ASN A 219 6.92 -4.30 8.33
CA ASN A 219 5.60 -4.78 7.90
C ASN A 219 4.59 -4.66 9.05
N PHE A 220 3.36 -4.27 8.73
CA PHE A 220 2.24 -4.15 9.66
C PHE A 220 1.11 -5.13 9.32
N GLY A 221 1.40 -6.17 8.53
CA GLY A 221 0.42 -7.12 8.04
C GLY A 221 0.36 -7.19 6.52
N CYS A 222 -0.25 -8.27 6.07
CA CYS A 222 -0.33 -8.67 4.68
C CYS A 222 -1.74 -9.11 4.32
N ALA A 223 -2.04 -9.05 3.03
CA ALA A 223 -3.34 -9.44 2.53
C ALA A 223 -3.26 -10.07 1.14
N LEU A 224 -4.22 -10.96 0.86
CA LEU A 224 -4.58 -11.37 -0.48
C LEU A 224 -5.91 -10.71 -0.82
N ILE A 225 -5.93 -9.89 -1.88
CA ILE A 225 -7.13 -9.16 -2.30
C ILE A 225 -7.52 -9.52 -3.74
N ILE A 226 -8.43 -10.47 -3.88
CA ILE A 226 -8.80 -11.03 -5.19
C ILE A 226 -9.65 -10.01 -5.97
N ASP A 227 -10.65 -9.44 -5.31
CA ASP A 227 -11.55 -8.46 -5.92
C ASP A 227 -11.19 -7.03 -5.48
N LYS A 228 -10.76 -6.20 -6.43
CA LYS A 228 -10.28 -4.83 -6.16
C LYS A 228 -11.44 -3.82 -6.15
N THR A 229 -12.50 -4.16 -5.45
CA THR A 229 -13.69 -3.34 -5.28
C THR A 229 -13.52 -2.41 -4.07
N GLU A 230 -14.37 -1.38 -3.97
CA GLU A 230 -14.38 -0.51 -2.81
C GLU A 230 -14.69 -1.30 -1.53
N SER A 231 -15.71 -2.17 -1.56
CA SER A 231 -16.12 -2.99 -0.41
C SER A 231 -14.98 -3.87 0.11
N SER A 232 -14.17 -4.45 -0.78
CA SER A 232 -13.05 -5.30 -0.38
C SER A 232 -11.93 -4.53 0.27
N TYR A 233 -11.65 -3.30 -0.21
CA TYR A 233 -10.69 -2.42 0.44
C TYR A 233 -11.21 -1.89 1.77
N VAL A 234 -12.51 -1.56 1.88
CA VAL A 234 -13.13 -1.17 3.15
C VAL A 234 -13.02 -2.30 4.17
N TRP A 235 -13.43 -3.53 3.81
CA TRP A 235 -13.28 -4.70 4.67
C TRP A 235 -11.82 -4.88 5.11
N LEU A 236 -10.87 -4.80 4.16
CA LEU A 236 -9.46 -4.99 4.46
C LEU A 236 -8.93 -3.93 5.44
N PHE A 237 -9.27 -2.66 5.22
CA PHE A 237 -8.80 -1.55 6.06
C PHE A 237 -9.44 -1.57 7.44
N GLU A 238 -10.72 -1.89 7.56
CA GLU A 238 -11.41 -2.08 8.85
C GLU A 238 -10.83 -3.27 9.61
N THR A 239 -10.61 -4.39 8.92
CA THR A 239 -10.02 -5.61 9.50
C THR A 239 -8.59 -5.36 9.98
N TRP A 240 -7.77 -4.69 9.17
CA TRP A 240 -6.41 -4.31 9.55
C TRP A 240 -6.43 -3.36 10.74
N LEU A 241 -7.30 -2.34 10.75
CA LEU A 241 -7.44 -1.40 11.86
C LEU A 241 -7.82 -2.12 13.16
N ASN A 242 -8.74 -3.08 13.10
CA ASN A 242 -9.13 -3.90 14.26
C ASN A 242 -7.96 -4.74 14.78
N ALA A 243 -7.18 -5.36 13.88
CA ALA A 243 -5.97 -6.09 14.25
C ALA A 243 -4.93 -5.20 14.95
N MET A 244 -4.89 -3.92 14.56
CA MET A 244 -4.06 -2.87 15.14
C MET A 244 -4.71 -2.15 16.35
N SER A 245 -5.70 -2.78 16.99
CA SER A 245 -6.38 -2.26 18.19
C SER A 245 -7.08 -0.91 17.98
N GLY A 246 -7.58 -0.63 16.77
CA GLY A 246 -8.33 0.59 16.48
C GLY A 246 -7.49 1.85 16.28
N HIS A 247 -6.17 1.79 16.43
CA HIS A 247 -5.29 2.96 16.33
C HIS A 247 -5.12 3.35 14.87
N ARG A 248 -5.60 4.53 14.48
CA ARG A 248 -5.52 5.04 13.10
C ARG A 248 -4.16 5.69 12.84
N PRO A 249 -3.60 5.56 11.63
CA PRO A 249 -2.37 6.26 11.28
C PRO A 249 -2.62 7.75 11.08
N ILE A 250 -1.60 8.59 11.31
CA ILE A 250 -1.62 10.02 10.98
C ILE A 250 -1.66 10.20 9.46
N SER A 251 -0.87 9.40 8.75
CA SER A 251 -0.84 9.40 7.30
C SER A 251 -0.91 8.03 6.66
N PHE A 252 -1.56 7.97 5.50
CA PHE A 252 -1.78 6.73 4.76
C PHE A 252 -1.44 6.93 3.28
N THR A 253 -0.51 6.12 2.78
CA THR A 253 0.00 6.19 1.41
C THR A 253 -0.54 5.01 0.60
N THR A 254 -1.19 5.25 -0.54
CA THR A 254 -1.71 4.16 -1.38
C THR A 254 -1.30 4.26 -2.85
N ASP A 255 -1.53 3.19 -3.61
CA ASP A 255 -1.58 3.24 -5.06
C ASP A 255 -2.71 4.15 -5.57
N LEU A 256 -2.55 4.69 -6.79
CA LEU A 256 -3.61 5.43 -7.49
C LEU A 256 -4.73 4.49 -7.95
N GLY A 257 -5.95 4.69 -7.45
CA GLY A 257 -7.16 4.00 -7.88
C GLY A 257 -8.42 4.47 -7.14
N LYS A 258 -9.52 4.70 -7.88
CA LYS A 258 -10.80 5.16 -7.31
C LYS A 258 -11.33 4.28 -6.16
N PRO A 259 -11.29 2.93 -6.24
CA PRO A 259 -11.74 2.09 -5.13
C PRO A 259 -10.93 2.28 -3.84
N LEU A 260 -9.61 2.49 -3.97
CA LEU A 260 -8.73 2.77 -2.83
C LEU A 260 -9.04 4.13 -2.22
N GLU A 261 -9.17 5.17 -3.05
CA GLU A 261 -9.50 6.52 -2.57
C GLU A 261 -10.83 6.55 -1.82
N SER A 262 -11.86 5.89 -2.35
CA SER A 262 -13.18 5.80 -1.72
C SER A 262 -13.11 5.01 -0.41
N ALA A 263 -12.41 3.87 -0.40
CA ALA A 263 -12.25 3.06 0.80
C ALA A 263 -11.50 3.82 1.91
N VAL A 264 -10.38 4.49 1.60
CA VAL A 264 -9.63 5.29 2.58
C VAL A 264 -10.49 6.42 3.14
N ALA A 265 -11.23 7.14 2.29
CA ALA A 265 -12.11 8.22 2.75
C ALA A 265 -13.21 7.73 3.71
N ARG A 266 -13.68 6.49 3.53
CA ARG A 266 -14.68 5.85 4.40
C ARG A 266 -14.08 5.33 5.71
N THR A 267 -12.94 4.67 5.67
CA THR A 267 -12.36 4.02 6.87
C THR A 267 -11.50 4.96 7.71
N PHE A 268 -10.89 5.97 7.09
CA PHE A 268 -9.93 6.88 7.72
C PHE A 268 -10.21 8.35 7.38
N PRO A 269 -11.39 8.91 7.76
CA PRO A 269 -11.78 10.26 7.33
C PRO A 269 -10.84 11.38 7.80
N ASN A 270 -10.15 11.19 8.94
CA ASN A 270 -9.24 12.18 9.53
C ASN A 270 -7.75 11.91 9.24
N THR A 271 -7.43 10.82 8.53
CA THR A 271 -6.05 10.47 8.20
C THR A 271 -5.62 11.17 6.93
N ARG A 272 -4.39 11.70 6.89
CA ARG A 272 -3.85 12.33 5.69
C ARG A 272 -3.59 11.27 4.61
N HIS A 273 -4.46 11.22 3.60
CA HIS A 273 -4.29 10.33 2.46
C HIS A 273 -3.36 10.93 1.40
N ARG A 274 -2.35 10.17 0.98
CA ARG A 274 -1.52 10.50 -0.18
C ARG A 274 -1.38 9.35 -1.16
N ILE A 275 -1.10 9.70 -2.41
CA ILE A 275 -0.87 8.76 -3.50
C ILE A 275 0.64 8.59 -3.68
N CYS A 276 1.08 7.34 -3.79
CA CYS A 276 2.49 6.99 -3.94
C CYS A 276 3.09 7.61 -5.22
N LYS A 277 3.96 8.61 -5.03
CA LYS A 277 4.70 9.31 -6.08
C LYS A 277 5.44 8.36 -7.03
N TRP A 278 6.08 7.32 -6.49
CA TRP A 278 6.78 6.32 -7.30
C TRP A 278 5.85 5.61 -8.29
N ARG A 279 4.62 5.32 -7.89
CA ARG A 279 3.63 4.64 -8.74
C ARG A 279 3.14 5.54 -9.86
N ILE A 280 2.98 6.83 -9.59
CA ILE A 280 2.68 7.84 -10.60
C ILE A 280 3.81 7.86 -11.64
N PHE A 281 5.07 8.02 -11.22
CA PHE A 281 6.21 8.01 -12.14
C PHE A 281 6.36 6.68 -12.91
N SER A 282 6.13 5.54 -12.26
CA SER A 282 6.15 4.23 -12.89
C SER A 282 5.08 4.10 -13.98
N ARG A 283 3.88 4.67 -13.76
CA ARG A 283 2.84 4.77 -14.78
C ARG A 283 3.18 5.79 -15.86
N CYS A 284 3.81 6.92 -15.54
CA CYS A 284 4.33 7.88 -16.53
C CYS A 284 5.30 7.19 -17.49
N LYS A 285 6.26 6.39 -16.98
CA LYS A 285 7.19 5.60 -17.82
C LYS A 285 6.47 4.70 -18.83
N LYS A 286 5.31 4.13 -18.47
CA LYS A 286 4.52 3.28 -19.37
C LYS A 286 3.64 4.10 -20.32
N LYS A 287 2.98 5.15 -19.82
CA LYS A 287 2.00 5.97 -20.57
C LYS A 287 2.66 6.98 -21.50
N LEU A 288 3.90 7.35 -21.22
CA LEU A 288 4.71 8.30 -21.99
C LEU A 288 5.91 7.59 -22.63
N ALA A 289 5.86 6.26 -22.81
CA ALA A 289 6.99 5.48 -23.29
C ALA A 289 7.57 6.02 -24.61
N ASP A 290 6.71 6.30 -25.60
CA ASP A 290 7.11 6.86 -26.89
C ASP A 290 7.71 8.27 -26.77
N ILE A 291 7.20 9.07 -25.83
CA ILE A 291 7.67 10.44 -25.58
C ILE A 291 9.03 10.40 -24.87
N TYR A 292 9.20 9.50 -23.90
CA TYR A 292 10.44 9.31 -23.17
C TYR A 292 11.55 8.78 -24.09
N ALA A 293 11.20 7.96 -25.08
CA ALA A 293 12.14 7.52 -26.10
C ALA A 293 12.61 8.68 -27.00
N ARG A 294 11.73 9.66 -27.29
CA ARG A 294 12.07 10.85 -28.07
C ARG A 294 12.81 11.93 -27.27
N HIS A 295 12.56 12.02 -25.97
CA HIS A 295 13.10 13.06 -25.09
C HIS A 295 13.70 12.43 -23.84
N LEU A 296 15.00 12.10 -23.92
CA LEU A 296 15.71 11.39 -22.85
C LEU A 296 15.84 12.19 -21.54
N SER A 297 15.80 13.53 -21.62
CA SER A 297 15.87 14.43 -20.46
C SER A 297 14.54 14.58 -19.70
N LEU A 298 13.40 14.34 -20.35
CA LEU A 298 12.06 14.55 -19.79
C LEU A 298 11.83 13.78 -18.46
N PRO A 299 12.20 12.51 -18.30
CA PRO A 299 11.97 11.77 -17.06
C PRO A 299 12.68 12.41 -15.85
N GLU A 300 13.89 12.94 -16.04
CA GLU A 300 14.64 13.61 -15.00
C GLU A 300 14.08 15.00 -14.71
N GLU A 301 13.80 15.80 -15.74
CA GLU A 301 13.20 17.13 -15.57
C GLU A 301 11.83 17.06 -14.88
N LEU A 302 10.99 16.09 -15.25
CA LEU A 302 9.70 15.86 -14.59
C LEU A 302 9.88 15.42 -13.13
N LYS A 303 10.91 14.61 -12.84
CA LYS A 303 11.23 14.22 -11.47
C LYS A 303 11.72 15.41 -10.64
N LYS A 304 12.61 16.24 -11.19
CA LYS A 304 13.11 17.46 -10.55
C LYS A 304 11.97 18.44 -10.28
N CYS A 305 11.10 18.68 -11.27
CA CYS A 305 9.91 19.52 -11.13
C CYS A 305 8.99 19.08 -9.97
N VAL A 306 8.89 17.79 -9.66
CA VAL A 306 8.03 17.33 -8.55
C VAL A 306 8.78 17.28 -7.21
N VAL A 307 10.06 16.92 -7.22
CA VAL A 307 10.81 16.61 -5.97
C VAL A 307 11.58 17.82 -5.45
N GLU A 308 12.11 18.66 -6.35
CA GLU A 308 12.95 19.81 -6.00
C GLU A 308 12.16 21.11 -5.90
N CYS A 309 10.87 21.11 -6.29
CA CYS A 309 9.99 22.26 -6.09
C CYS A 309 9.50 22.29 -4.64
N GLU A 310 9.94 23.29 -3.90
CA GLU A 310 9.71 23.43 -2.47
C GLU A 310 8.44 24.21 -2.13
N THR A 311 7.88 24.99 -3.07
CA THR A 311 6.61 25.69 -2.87
C THR A 311 5.62 25.34 -3.98
N THR A 312 4.33 25.54 -3.70
CA THR A 312 3.27 25.33 -4.70
C THR A 312 3.47 26.22 -5.92
N ASP A 313 3.88 27.48 -5.74
CA ASP A 313 4.07 28.43 -6.84
C ASP A 313 5.24 28.04 -7.75
N ILE A 314 6.37 27.63 -7.16
CA ILE A 314 7.52 27.13 -7.92
C ILE A 314 7.12 25.88 -8.69
N PHE A 315 6.38 24.95 -8.05
CA PHE A 315 5.87 23.77 -8.74
C PHE A 315 4.97 24.14 -9.92
N GLU A 316 4.02 25.06 -9.76
CA GLU A 316 3.11 25.46 -10.83
C GLU A 316 3.85 26.09 -12.02
N ALA A 317 4.88 26.90 -11.76
CA ALA A 317 5.73 27.47 -12.80
C ALA A 317 6.56 26.39 -13.51
N CYS A 318 7.29 25.56 -12.75
CA CYS A 318 8.11 24.48 -13.30
C CYS A 318 7.28 23.46 -14.09
N TRP A 319 6.09 23.10 -13.60
CA TRP A 319 5.21 22.16 -14.27
C TRP A 319 4.76 22.69 -15.64
N LYS A 320 4.36 23.97 -15.71
CA LYS A 320 4.01 24.63 -16.99
C LYS A 320 5.19 24.63 -17.95
N LEU A 321 6.39 25.00 -17.48
CA LEU A 321 7.60 25.02 -18.31
C LEU A 321 7.95 23.64 -18.89
N VAL A 322 7.86 22.57 -18.08
CA VAL A 322 8.09 21.20 -18.55
C VAL A 322 7.03 20.81 -19.59
N LEU A 323 5.75 21.11 -19.36
CA LEU A 323 4.70 20.78 -20.33
C LEU A 323 4.87 21.54 -21.66
N ASP A 324 5.31 22.80 -21.61
CA ASP A 324 5.51 23.64 -22.80
C ASP A 324 6.70 23.17 -23.62
N LYS A 325 7.83 22.92 -22.95
CA LYS A 325 9.08 22.47 -23.58
C LYS A 325 8.90 21.19 -24.41
N TYR A 326 8.04 20.29 -23.97
CA TYR A 326 7.81 19.00 -24.64
C TYR A 326 6.45 18.89 -25.36
N ASN A 327 5.71 20.00 -25.47
CA ASN A 327 4.38 20.06 -26.07
C ASN A 327 3.39 19.00 -25.49
N LEU A 328 3.33 18.92 -24.16
CA LEU A 328 2.58 17.90 -23.42
C LEU A 328 1.29 18.42 -22.78
N ARG A 329 0.90 19.68 -23.03
CA ARG A 329 -0.32 20.29 -22.45
C ARG A 329 -1.56 19.44 -22.66
N GLU A 330 -1.72 18.84 -23.85
CA GLU A 330 -2.90 18.06 -24.21
C GLU A 330 -2.84 16.58 -23.80
N ASN A 331 -1.79 16.15 -23.10
CA ASN A 331 -1.66 14.78 -22.67
C ASN A 331 -2.68 14.43 -21.55
N ALA A 332 -3.64 13.57 -21.86
CA ALA A 332 -4.71 13.19 -20.94
C ALA A 332 -4.21 12.59 -19.61
N TRP A 333 -3.09 11.86 -19.61
CA TRP A 333 -2.51 11.29 -18.39
C TRP A 333 -1.90 12.37 -17.50
N LEU A 334 -1.15 13.31 -18.07
CA LEU A 334 -0.56 14.42 -17.32
C LEU A 334 -1.64 15.38 -16.79
N LYS A 335 -2.71 15.63 -17.54
CA LYS A 335 -3.90 16.37 -17.04
C LYS A 335 -4.51 15.67 -15.81
N LEU A 336 -4.68 14.35 -15.86
CA LEU A 336 -5.21 13.57 -14.73
C LEU A 336 -4.30 13.67 -13.50
N VAL A 337 -3.00 13.47 -13.67
CA VAL A 337 -2.01 13.49 -12.58
C VAL A 337 -1.88 14.90 -11.98
N TYR A 338 -1.98 15.94 -12.80
CA TYR A 338 -2.00 17.34 -12.35
C TYR A 338 -3.27 17.67 -11.54
N ASN A 339 -4.44 17.17 -11.93
CA ASN A 339 -5.69 17.40 -11.19
C ASN A 339 -5.65 16.85 -9.76
N ILE A 340 -4.89 15.78 -9.54
CA ILE A 340 -4.71 15.15 -8.22
C ILE A 340 -3.42 15.62 -7.51
N ARG A 341 -2.73 16.68 -7.99
CA ARG A 341 -1.42 17.13 -7.47
C ARG A 341 -1.37 17.32 -5.95
N HIS A 342 -2.45 17.82 -5.36
CA HIS A 342 -2.59 18.00 -3.92
C HIS A 342 -2.48 16.70 -3.10
N LYS A 343 -2.62 15.53 -3.72
CA LYS A 343 -2.49 14.21 -3.06
C LYS A 343 -1.13 13.53 -3.25
N TRP A 344 -0.20 14.06 -4.05
CA TRP A 344 1.05 13.32 -4.34
C TRP A 344 2.29 14.19 -4.55
N VAL A 345 2.12 15.49 -4.82
CA VAL A 345 3.23 16.42 -4.97
C VAL A 345 3.67 16.87 -3.58
N PRO A 346 4.96 16.69 -3.22
CA PRO A 346 5.47 17.07 -1.89
C PRO A 346 5.14 18.50 -1.48
N ALA A 347 5.24 19.47 -2.39
CA ALA A 347 4.92 20.88 -2.13
C ALA A 347 3.50 21.12 -1.60
N TYR A 348 2.55 20.21 -1.86
CA TYR A 348 1.16 20.31 -1.37
C TYR A 348 0.88 19.47 -0.12
N LEU A 349 1.84 18.65 0.32
CA LEU A 349 1.70 17.65 1.40
C LEU A 349 2.56 18.00 2.62
N GLN A 350 3.02 19.24 2.71
CA GLN A 350 4.00 19.72 3.69
C GLN A 350 3.50 19.73 5.14
N ASP A 351 2.20 19.78 5.33
CA ASP A 351 1.51 19.93 6.62
C ASP A 351 1.30 18.62 7.40
N SER A 352 1.88 17.50 6.95
CA SER A 352 1.59 16.19 7.53
C SER A 352 2.81 15.29 7.61
N PHE A 353 2.86 14.51 8.68
CA PHE A 353 3.94 13.56 8.93
C PHE A 353 3.82 12.31 8.06
N PHE A 354 4.88 11.95 7.34
CA PHE A 354 4.93 10.77 6.48
C PHE A 354 6.13 9.84 6.73
N ALA A 355 6.93 10.11 7.78
CA ALA A 355 8.16 9.40 8.10
C ALA A 355 9.15 9.30 6.91
N GLU A 356 9.10 10.25 5.97
CA GLU A 356 9.98 10.24 4.80
C GLU A 356 11.26 11.02 5.09
N LEU A 357 12.35 10.29 5.30
CA LEU A 357 13.69 10.85 5.24
C LEU A 357 14.20 10.65 3.83
N GLN A 358 14.40 11.75 3.09
CA GLN A 358 14.89 11.70 1.72
C GLN A 358 16.26 11.01 1.70
N SER A 359 16.30 9.74 1.31
CA SER A 359 17.54 9.06 0.98
C SER A 359 17.83 9.22 -0.51
N SER A 360 19.03 9.71 -0.83
CA SER A 360 19.58 9.65 -2.20
C SER A 360 19.72 8.20 -2.70
N LYS A 361 19.84 7.26 -1.76
CA LYS A 361 19.86 5.82 -1.98
C LYS A 361 18.53 5.22 -1.57
N ARG A 362 17.73 4.88 -2.59
CA ARG A 362 16.59 3.94 -2.57
C ARG A 362 16.55 3.10 -1.29
N SER A 363 15.66 3.39 -0.35
CA SER A 363 15.25 2.37 0.60
C SER A 363 14.60 1.27 -0.23
N GLU A 364 15.20 0.09 -0.30
CA GLU A 364 14.50 -1.08 -0.83
C GLU A 364 13.21 -1.21 -0.01
N ASN A 365 12.05 -0.88 -0.59
CA ASN A 365 10.81 -1.22 0.07
C ASN A 365 10.76 -2.75 0.19
N ILE A 366 10.10 -3.26 1.23
CA ILE A 366 9.86 -4.70 1.44
C ILE A 366 9.49 -5.42 0.13
N ASN A 367 8.74 -4.71 -0.72
CA ASN A 367 8.23 -5.14 -2.00
C ASN A 367 9.32 -5.37 -3.05
N THR A 368 10.42 -4.61 -3.05
CA THR A 368 11.55 -4.83 -3.95
C THR A 368 12.38 -6.05 -3.58
N SER A 369 12.54 -6.35 -2.29
CA SER A 369 13.24 -7.55 -1.85
C SER A 369 12.43 -8.81 -2.22
N PHE A 370 11.11 -8.78 -2.03
CA PHE A 370 10.25 -9.92 -2.39
C PHE A 370 10.10 -10.15 -3.89
N ARG A 371 10.16 -9.11 -4.72
CA ARG A 371 10.12 -9.26 -6.18
C ARG A 371 11.25 -10.12 -6.76
N LYS A 372 12.38 -10.26 -6.05
CA LYS A 372 13.55 -11.03 -6.52
C LYS A 372 13.42 -12.53 -6.24
N HIS A 373 12.59 -12.94 -5.28
CA HIS A 373 12.58 -14.30 -4.74
C HIS A 373 11.37 -15.15 -5.17
N PHE A 374 10.42 -14.59 -5.93
CA PHE A 374 9.17 -15.26 -6.27
C PHE A 374 8.83 -15.19 -7.76
N ASP A 375 8.52 -16.36 -8.33
CA ASP A 375 8.01 -16.54 -9.69
C ASP A 375 6.61 -17.17 -9.66
N THR A 376 5.89 -17.06 -10.77
CA THR A 376 4.57 -17.63 -11.09
C THR A 376 4.38 -19.12 -10.79
N LYS A 377 5.47 -19.87 -10.53
CA LYS A 377 5.44 -21.30 -10.19
C LYS A 377 5.44 -21.60 -8.69
N THR A 378 5.65 -20.59 -7.82
CA THR A 378 5.67 -20.80 -6.36
C THR A 378 4.24 -20.91 -5.82
N SER A 379 3.94 -21.99 -5.09
CA SER A 379 2.63 -22.14 -4.44
C SER A 379 2.45 -21.08 -3.34
N LEU A 380 1.19 -20.73 -3.04
CA LEU A 380 0.87 -19.71 -2.04
C LEU A 380 1.44 -20.07 -0.65
N LEU A 381 1.36 -21.34 -0.26
CA LEU A 381 1.87 -21.78 1.04
C LEU A 381 3.40 -21.61 1.11
N VAL A 382 4.12 -22.01 0.06
CA VAL A 382 5.59 -21.81 -0.03
C VAL A 382 5.94 -20.32 -0.01
N PHE A 383 5.12 -19.48 -0.66
CA PHE A 383 5.28 -18.03 -0.59
C PHE A 383 5.15 -17.52 0.86
N ILE A 384 4.11 -17.93 1.60
CA ILE A 384 3.90 -17.50 2.99
C ILE A 384 5.03 -17.99 3.90
N THR A 385 5.49 -19.23 3.75
CA THR A 385 6.62 -19.75 4.55
C THR A 385 7.89 -18.93 4.31
N LYS A 386 8.25 -18.68 3.04
CA LYS A 386 9.41 -17.84 2.71
C LYS A 386 9.24 -16.40 3.14
N PHE A 387 8.01 -15.88 3.07
CA PHE A 387 7.68 -14.54 3.53
C PHE A 387 7.93 -14.42 5.03
N ASN A 388 7.42 -15.35 5.83
CA ASN A 388 7.59 -15.36 7.28
C ASN A 388 9.08 -15.46 7.65
N GLN A 389 9.83 -16.38 7.02
CA GLN A 389 11.28 -16.48 7.24
C GLN A 389 12.01 -15.17 6.96
N ALA A 390 11.66 -14.48 5.87
CA ALA A 390 12.23 -13.18 5.54
C ALA A 390 11.79 -12.05 6.49
N MET A 391 10.68 -12.21 7.22
CA MET A 391 10.28 -11.28 8.29
C MET A 391 11.10 -11.56 9.55
N ASP A 392 11.28 -12.82 9.92
CA ASP A 392 12.11 -13.23 11.06
C ASP A 392 13.56 -12.73 10.92
N ASP A 393 14.15 -12.87 9.73
CA ASP A 393 15.49 -12.35 9.43
C ASP A 393 15.57 -10.82 9.60
N ARG A 394 14.50 -10.09 9.26
CA ARG A 394 14.45 -8.63 9.44
C ARG A 394 14.31 -8.25 10.90
N TYR A 395 13.47 -8.95 11.66
CA TYR A 395 13.33 -8.70 13.09
C TYR A 395 14.66 -8.97 13.83
N ALA A 396 15.38 -10.03 13.45
CA ALA A 396 16.71 -10.32 13.97
C ALA A 396 17.72 -9.21 13.60
N SER A 397 17.70 -8.75 12.35
CA SER A 397 18.57 -7.64 11.91
C SER A 397 18.26 -6.32 12.62
N GLU A 398 17.00 -6.02 12.89
CA GLU A 398 16.60 -4.84 13.66
C GLU A 398 17.08 -4.93 15.10
N MET A 399 16.93 -6.10 15.73
CA MET A 399 17.41 -6.34 17.10
C MET A 399 18.94 -6.18 17.20
N GLN A 400 19.69 -6.62 16.19
CA GLN A 400 21.14 -6.40 16.15
C GLN A 400 21.48 -4.91 16.08
N GLU A 401 20.79 -4.13 15.25
CA GLU A 401 20.99 -2.68 15.14
C GLU A 401 20.61 -1.94 16.44
N ASP A 402 19.60 -2.43 17.18
CA ASP A 402 19.27 -1.94 18.52
C ASP A 402 20.43 -2.14 19.50
N LEU A 403 21.03 -3.32 19.51
CA LEU A 403 22.18 -3.63 20.35
C LEU A 403 23.42 -2.80 19.96
N ASP A 404 23.68 -2.67 18.66
CA ASP A 404 24.80 -1.89 18.15
C ASP A 404 24.64 -0.40 18.49
N ALA A 405 23.41 0.13 18.44
CA ALA A 405 23.12 1.52 18.78
C ALA A 405 23.37 1.86 20.27
N LEU A 406 23.32 0.88 21.17
CA LEU A 406 23.63 1.06 22.58
C LEU A 406 25.14 1.18 22.84
N HIS A 407 25.97 0.50 22.06
CA HIS A 407 27.40 0.39 22.30
C HIS A 407 28.27 1.23 21.34
N SER A 408 27.75 1.60 20.17
CA SER A 408 28.50 2.34 19.16
C SER A 408 28.55 3.84 19.45
N GLN A 409 29.78 4.39 19.50
CA GLN A 409 30.01 5.82 19.49
C GLN A 409 29.88 6.36 18.06
N GLN A 410 29.05 7.39 17.89
CA GLN A 410 28.81 8.00 16.58
C GLN A 410 29.91 8.99 16.24
N ILE A 411 30.33 9.00 14.97
CA ILE A 411 31.36 9.92 14.48
C ILE A 411 30.74 11.31 14.31
N LEU A 412 31.28 12.30 15.03
CA LEU A 412 30.87 13.70 14.92
C LEU A 412 31.61 14.39 13.77
N LYS A 413 30.93 15.28 13.04
CA LYS A 413 31.51 16.10 11.97
C LYS A 413 31.78 17.54 12.41
N THR A 414 31.18 17.97 13.51
CA THR A 414 31.37 19.29 14.12
C THR A 414 31.62 19.11 15.62
N ASP A 415 32.05 20.18 16.31
CA ASP A 415 32.19 20.18 17.76
C ASP A 415 30.93 20.73 18.48
N SER A 416 29.80 20.82 17.77
CA SER A 416 28.57 21.41 18.28
C SER A 416 27.96 20.58 19.43
N HIS A 417 27.56 21.26 20.51
CA HIS A 417 26.79 20.65 21.61
C HIS A 417 25.50 20.00 21.12
N MET A 418 24.86 20.58 20.11
CA MET A 418 23.64 20.05 19.52
C MET A 418 23.88 18.71 18.83
N GLU A 419 25.03 18.56 18.15
CA GLU A 419 25.40 17.31 17.49
C GLU A 419 25.70 16.21 18.53
N LYS A 420 26.45 16.54 19.59
CA LYS A 420 26.73 15.62 20.70
C LYS A 420 25.44 15.13 21.36
N GLN A 421 24.47 16.02 21.58
CA GLN A 421 23.16 15.67 22.10
C GLN A 421 22.38 14.77 21.13
N ALA A 422 22.33 15.12 19.85
CA ALA A 422 21.63 14.31 18.84
C ALA A 422 22.24 12.89 18.74
N ALA A 423 23.57 12.76 18.83
CA ALA A 423 24.27 11.48 18.81
C ALA A 423 23.96 10.57 20.02
N SER A 424 23.65 11.15 21.18
CA SER A 424 23.28 10.37 22.37
C SER A 424 21.82 9.91 22.32
N ILE A 425 20.95 10.63 21.61
CA ILE A 425 19.50 10.41 21.59
C ILE A 425 19.05 9.55 20.40
N TYR A 426 19.52 9.85 19.19
CA TYR A 426 19.07 9.20 17.96
C TYR A 426 19.81 7.89 17.70
N THR A 427 19.14 6.98 16.98
CA THR A 427 19.81 5.83 16.37
C THR A 427 20.85 6.29 15.35
N ARG A 428 21.76 5.40 14.97
CA ARG A 428 22.81 5.70 13.99
C ARG A 428 22.26 6.28 12.69
N ALA A 429 21.31 5.58 12.08
CA ALA A 429 20.75 5.98 10.79
C ALA A 429 20.01 7.33 10.84
N VAL A 430 19.31 7.63 11.94
CA VAL A 430 18.65 8.92 12.12
C VAL A 430 19.66 10.03 12.39
N PHE A 431 20.66 9.78 13.24
CA PHE A 431 21.69 10.76 13.55
C PHE A 431 22.46 11.15 12.29
N GLU A 432 22.80 10.21 11.41
CA GLU A 432 23.44 10.53 10.13
C GLU A 432 22.60 11.50 9.29
N ARG A 433 21.27 11.35 9.26
CA ARG A 433 20.35 12.29 8.58
C ARG A 433 20.30 13.65 9.23
N PHE A 434 20.28 13.68 10.56
CA PHE A 434 20.35 14.93 11.31
C PHE A 434 21.68 15.66 11.06
N GLN A 435 22.80 14.92 11.11
CA GLN A 435 24.14 15.43 10.88
C GLN A 435 24.32 15.96 9.45
N GLU A 436 23.76 15.29 8.44
CA GLU A 436 23.71 15.80 7.06
C GLU A 436 23.05 17.19 6.99
N GLU A 437 21.90 17.37 7.64
CA GLU A 437 21.21 18.67 7.67
C GLU A 437 21.97 19.72 8.49
N LEU A 438 22.61 19.34 9.59
CA LEU A 438 23.39 20.25 10.43
C LEU A 438 24.66 20.75 9.70
N VAL A 439 25.40 19.86 9.03
CA VAL A 439 26.58 20.24 8.25
C VAL A 439 26.17 21.12 7.07
N GLU A 440 25.07 20.80 6.39
CA GLU A 440 24.59 21.61 5.28
C GLU A 440 24.05 22.98 5.75
N ALA A 441 23.57 23.10 6.99
CA ALA A 441 23.17 24.38 7.57
C ALA A 441 24.30 25.41 7.63
N LEU A 442 25.56 24.96 7.77
CA LEU A 442 26.75 25.82 7.77
C LEU A 442 26.99 26.52 6.43
N HIS A 443 26.40 26.01 5.35
CA HIS A 443 26.49 26.58 4.00
C HIS A 443 25.30 27.51 3.66
N HIS A 444 24.45 27.83 4.63
CA HIS A 444 23.29 28.70 4.44
C HIS A 444 23.41 29.96 5.30
N TYR A 445 23.07 31.11 4.71
CA TYR A 445 23.09 32.40 5.39
C TYR A 445 21.68 32.75 5.87
N ALA A 446 21.54 33.00 7.16
CA ALA A 446 20.28 33.41 7.78
C ALA A 446 20.30 34.92 8.06
N VAL A 447 19.43 35.67 7.40
CA VAL A 447 19.29 37.13 7.55
C VAL A 447 17.95 37.46 8.19
N LYS A 448 17.97 38.11 9.35
CA LYS A 448 16.76 38.59 10.03
C LYS A 448 16.19 39.78 9.28
N PHE A 449 14.91 39.73 8.90
CA PHE A 449 14.24 40.83 8.19
C PHE A 449 12.98 41.35 8.91
N GLN A 450 12.48 40.61 9.89
CA GLN A 450 11.38 41.05 10.74
C GLN A 450 11.71 40.73 12.20
N ASP A 451 11.62 41.74 13.06
CA ASP A 451 11.81 41.61 14.51
C ASP A 451 10.48 41.71 15.26
N GLY A 452 10.41 41.06 16.42
CA GLY A 452 9.22 40.94 17.26
C GLY A 452 9.22 39.64 18.06
N ALA A 453 8.11 39.38 18.75
CA ALA A 453 7.91 38.14 19.53
C ALA A 453 8.12 36.87 18.68
N ILE A 454 7.77 36.94 17.40
CA ILE A 454 8.15 35.97 16.38
C ILE A 454 9.01 36.71 15.36
N SER A 455 10.31 36.45 15.41
CA SER A 455 11.28 36.97 14.46
C SER A 455 11.21 36.16 13.16
N LYS A 456 11.37 36.82 11.99
CA LYS A 456 11.47 36.11 10.70
C LYS A 456 12.85 36.27 10.09
N PHE A 457 13.37 35.14 9.62
CA PHE A 457 14.65 35.01 8.95
C PHE A 457 14.44 34.55 7.52
N SER A 458 15.20 35.15 6.62
CA SER A 458 15.40 34.68 5.25
C SER A 458 16.65 33.82 5.25
N VAL A 459 16.51 32.54 4.88
CA VAL A 459 17.63 31.59 4.79
C VAL A 459 17.85 31.21 3.34
N GLU A 460 19.06 31.45 2.83
CA GLU A 460 19.40 31.16 1.44
C GLU A 460 20.83 30.60 1.31
N ARG A 461 21.05 29.86 0.23
CA ARG A 461 22.35 29.32 -0.13
C ARG A 461 22.92 30.09 -1.31
N ASP A 462 24.18 30.53 -1.19
CA ASP A 462 24.98 31.11 -2.28
C ASP A 462 24.28 32.27 -3.04
N GLY A 463 23.43 33.06 -2.37
CA GLY A 463 22.70 34.19 -2.97
C GLY A 463 21.62 33.81 -4.01
N ASN A 464 21.24 32.53 -4.10
CA ASN A 464 20.22 32.08 -5.04
C ASN A 464 18.81 32.37 -4.50
N ALA A 465 18.21 33.48 -4.96
CA ALA A 465 16.87 33.92 -4.54
C ALA A 465 15.76 32.90 -4.79
N HIS A 466 15.94 31.93 -5.70
CA HIS A 466 14.93 30.89 -5.99
C HIS A 466 14.92 29.74 -4.96
N ARG A 467 15.87 29.72 -4.02
CA ARG A 467 15.96 28.74 -2.92
C ARG A 467 15.88 29.40 -1.54
N ARG A 468 15.23 30.56 -1.47
CA ARG A 468 15.04 31.29 -0.22
C ARG A 468 13.93 30.67 0.60
N HIS A 469 14.22 30.40 1.87
CA HIS A 469 13.26 29.91 2.86
C HIS A 469 13.00 30.94 3.93
N ILE A 470 11.76 30.98 4.42
CA ILE A 470 11.37 31.83 5.53
C ILE A 470 11.28 30.95 6.78
N VAL A 471 12.01 31.34 7.82
CA VAL A 471 11.95 30.71 9.12
C VAL A 471 11.36 31.70 10.12
N ALA A 472 10.21 31.36 10.69
CA ALA A 472 9.60 32.09 11.80
C ALA A 472 10.10 31.48 13.12
N PHE A 473 10.72 32.29 13.98
CA PHE A 473 11.36 31.85 15.22
C PHE A 473 10.85 32.63 16.43
N ASN A 474 10.40 31.90 17.44
CA ASN A 474 10.07 32.40 18.77
C ASN A 474 11.24 32.07 19.72
N ALA A 475 11.94 33.11 20.19
CA ALA A 475 13.11 32.96 21.05
C ALA A 475 12.77 32.44 22.45
N SER A 476 11.61 32.84 23.00
CA SER A 476 11.15 32.43 24.34
C SER A 476 10.84 30.93 24.40
N GLU A 477 10.18 30.41 23.37
CA GLU A 477 9.83 28.98 23.28
C GLU A 477 10.91 28.12 22.61
N LYS A 478 11.95 28.76 22.04
CA LYS A 478 12.94 28.14 21.14
C LYS A 478 12.27 27.35 20.00
N LYS A 479 11.16 27.88 19.48
CA LYS A 479 10.33 27.22 18.47
C LYS A 479 10.49 27.92 17.13
N ALA A 480 10.84 27.16 16.10
CA ALA A 480 10.99 27.59 14.73
C ALA A 480 10.07 26.81 13.77
N VAL A 481 9.46 27.52 12.82
CA VAL A 481 8.71 26.94 11.71
C VAL A 481 9.33 27.42 10.42
N CYS A 482 9.64 26.50 9.51
CA CYS A 482 10.26 26.81 8.23
C CYS A 482 9.28 26.55 7.09
N SER A 483 9.29 27.42 6.08
CA SER A 483 8.50 27.27 4.85
C SER A 483 8.78 26.00 4.05
N CYS A 484 9.87 25.26 4.35
CA CYS A 484 10.14 23.97 3.70
C CYS A 484 9.42 22.78 4.35
N TYR A 485 8.85 22.96 5.54
CA TYR A 485 8.10 21.96 6.32
C TYR A 485 8.75 20.57 6.48
N LYS A 486 10.09 20.52 6.51
CA LYS A 486 10.83 19.25 6.59
C LYS A 486 10.59 18.55 7.93
N PHE A 487 10.47 19.31 9.01
CA PHE A 487 10.23 18.74 10.33
C PHE A 487 8.82 18.15 10.43
N GLU A 488 7.82 18.86 9.92
CA GLU A 488 6.42 18.44 9.91
C GLU A 488 6.23 17.15 9.09
N SER A 489 6.98 17.00 7.99
CA SER A 489 6.89 15.83 7.11
C SER A 489 7.77 14.65 7.51
N SER A 490 8.95 14.90 8.08
CA SER A 490 9.96 13.86 8.37
C SER A 490 10.31 13.69 9.85
N GLY A 491 10.00 14.67 10.70
CA GLY A 491 10.33 14.67 12.12
C GLY A 491 11.78 15.02 12.43
N ILE A 492 12.56 15.48 11.45
CA ILE A 492 13.92 15.98 11.61
C ILE A 492 13.99 17.42 11.13
N LEU A 493 14.61 18.29 11.94
CA LEU A 493 14.83 19.70 11.59
C LEU A 493 15.60 19.84 10.27
N CYS A 494 15.14 20.75 9.41
CA CYS A 494 15.89 21.12 8.22
C CYS A 494 17.09 22.00 8.54
N ARG A 495 18.06 21.98 7.64
CA ARG A 495 19.18 22.92 7.55
C ARG A 495 18.79 24.40 7.78
N HIS A 496 17.61 24.83 7.34
CA HIS A 496 17.17 26.23 7.50
C HIS A 496 16.89 26.60 8.95
N VAL A 497 16.14 25.74 9.67
CA VAL A 497 15.90 25.93 11.11
C VAL A 497 17.20 25.81 11.89
N LEU A 498 18.03 24.81 11.55
CA LEU A 498 19.34 24.63 12.19
C LEU A 498 20.24 25.85 11.98
N GLY A 499 20.25 26.44 10.78
CA GLY A 499 20.97 27.69 10.51
C GLY A 499 20.49 28.85 11.38
N VAL A 500 19.17 29.00 11.55
CA VAL A 500 18.62 30.01 12.47
C VAL A 500 18.99 29.73 13.92
N PHE A 501 18.97 28.47 14.36
CA PHE A 501 19.39 28.09 15.71
C PHE A 501 20.86 28.42 15.97
N LEU A 502 21.74 28.21 14.98
CA LEU A 502 23.16 28.57 15.09
C LEU A 502 23.36 30.08 15.26
N VAL A 503 22.71 30.92 14.44
CA VAL A 503 22.87 32.38 14.55
C VAL A 503 22.18 33.01 15.76
N THR A 504 21.18 32.32 16.33
CA THR A 504 20.45 32.77 17.53
C THR A 504 20.98 32.17 18.83
N GLY A 505 22.02 31.34 18.78
CA GLY A 505 22.67 30.76 19.96
C GLY A 505 21.91 29.62 20.63
N VAL A 506 21.05 28.90 19.91
CA VAL A 506 20.39 27.68 20.41
C VAL A 506 21.39 26.52 20.35
N MET A 507 21.99 26.18 21.48
CA MET A 507 23.08 25.19 21.58
C MET A 507 22.64 23.73 21.64
N LEU A 508 21.38 23.47 22.02
CA LEU A 508 20.81 22.14 22.20
C LEU A 508 19.48 22.05 21.46
N LEU A 509 19.15 20.86 20.94
CA LEU A 509 17.83 20.56 20.38
C LEU A 509 16.75 20.70 21.47
N PRO A 510 15.76 21.59 21.27
CA PRO A 510 14.60 21.65 22.13
C PRO A 510 13.82 20.32 22.10
N GLU A 511 13.29 19.90 23.25
CA GLU A 511 12.66 18.57 23.41
C GLU A 511 11.51 18.32 22.45
N HIS A 512 10.73 19.35 22.11
CA HIS A 512 9.59 19.24 21.18
C HIS A 512 10.00 18.94 19.73
N TYR A 513 11.29 19.05 19.38
CA TYR A 513 11.83 18.60 18.09
C TYR A 513 12.37 17.17 18.13
N ILE A 514 12.37 16.52 19.28
CA ILE A 514 12.88 15.16 19.45
C ILE A 514 11.69 14.20 19.42
N LEU A 515 11.38 13.66 18.25
CA LEU A 515 10.31 12.67 18.14
C LEU A 515 10.77 11.32 18.72
N LYS A 516 10.00 10.81 19.68
CA LYS A 516 10.28 9.52 20.36
C LYS A 516 10.58 8.38 19.38
N ARG A 517 9.82 8.31 18.28
CA ARG A 517 9.95 7.30 17.21
C ARG A 517 11.35 7.21 16.57
N TRP A 518 12.16 8.26 16.69
CA TRP A 518 13.48 8.36 16.07
C TRP A 518 14.62 8.12 17.06
N THR A 519 14.30 7.95 18.35
CA THR A 519 15.29 7.79 19.41
C THR A 519 15.71 6.33 19.58
N LYS A 520 16.89 6.10 20.18
CA LYS A 520 17.32 4.77 20.66
C LYS A 520 16.33 4.14 21.65
N LYS A 521 15.48 4.99 22.23
CA LYS A 521 14.46 4.67 23.24
C LYS A 521 13.05 4.58 22.64
N ALA A 522 12.91 4.48 21.31
CA ALA A 522 11.62 4.46 20.62
C ALA A 522 10.66 3.38 21.17
N ARG A 523 11.19 2.19 21.49
CA ARG A 523 10.43 1.07 22.08
C ARG A 523 10.34 1.12 23.61
N SER A 524 11.11 1.98 24.27
CA SER A 524 11.11 2.08 25.73
C SER A 524 9.96 2.95 26.25
N GLY A 525 9.25 2.47 27.27
CA GLY A 525 8.31 3.26 28.06
C GLY A 525 7.00 3.64 27.35
N PHE A 526 6.15 2.67 27.01
CA PHE A 526 4.71 2.95 27.04
C PHE A 526 4.32 3.14 28.52
N VAL A 527 4.48 4.37 29.01
CA VAL A 527 3.70 4.94 30.10
C VAL A 527 2.45 5.45 29.39
N LEU A 528 1.28 5.02 29.84
CA LEU A 528 0.01 5.62 29.42
C LEU A 528 0.17 7.14 29.47
N ASP A 529 -0.12 7.81 28.37
CA ASP A 529 -0.07 9.25 28.28
C ASP A 529 -0.87 9.83 29.46
N GLY A 530 -0.23 10.66 30.28
CA GLY A 530 -0.78 11.21 31.53
C GLY A 530 -1.90 12.24 31.33
N ARG A 531 -2.67 12.13 30.25
CA ARG A 531 -3.87 12.92 29.98
C ARG A 531 -5.19 12.15 30.14
N ASP A 532 -5.12 10.86 30.49
CA ASP A 532 -6.28 10.06 30.90
C ASP A 532 -6.14 9.58 32.37
N MET A 533 -5.41 10.31 33.21
CA MET A 533 -5.29 10.05 34.66
C MET A 533 -6.48 10.63 35.44
N GLU A 534 -7.69 10.34 35.00
CA GLU A 534 -8.91 10.51 35.79
C GLU A 534 -10.00 9.55 35.28
N THR A 535 -9.70 8.25 35.33
CA THR A 535 -10.68 7.17 35.57
C THR A 535 -9.94 5.84 35.68
N GLN A 536 -9.42 5.55 36.88
CA GLN A 536 -9.26 4.15 37.30
C GLN A 536 -10.65 3.53 37.42
N THR A 537 -11.20 3.12 36.28
CA THR A 537 -12.30 2.18 36.21
C THR A 537 -11.72 0.89 35.67
N TYR A 538 -11.85 -0.18 36.45
CA TYR A 538 -11.64 -1.56 36.01
C TYR A 538 -12.14 -1.73 34.57
N CYS A 539 -11.21 -1.83 33.62
CA CYS A 539 -11.58 -1.89 32.21
C CYS A 539 -12.08 -3.28 31.87
N ASP A 540 -13.38 -3.39 31.70
CA ASP A 540 -14.08 -4.51 31.08
C ASP A 540 -13.83 -4.50 29.55
N GLY A 541 -12.54 -4.52 29.17
CA GLY A 541 -12.09 -4.46 27.78
C GLY A 541 -12.28 -5.80 27.06
N THR A 542 -12.43 -5.76 25.73
CA THR A 542 -12.51 -6.97 24.90
C THR A 542 -11.31 -7.90 25.17
N PRO A 543 -11.44 -9.24 24.99
CA PRO A 543 -10.33 -10.19 25.20
C PRO A 543 -9.04 -9.81 24.47
N ILE A 544 -9.16 -9.19 23.28
CA ILE A 544 -8.03 -8.71 22.48
C ILE A 544 -7.28 -7.57 23.18
N MET A 545 -7.99 -6.65 23.85
CA MET A 545 -7.36 -5.54 24.57
C MET A 545 -6.60 -6.04 25.80
N ARG A 546 -7.21 -6.94 26.58
CA ARG A 546 -6.55 -7.56 27.75
C ARG A 546 -5.31 -8.36 27.34
N PHE A 547 -5.42 -9.16 26.28
CA PHE A 547 -4.30 -9.88 25.71
C PHE A 547 -3.17 -8.93 25.28
N ASN A 548 -3.52 -7.87 24.54
CA ASN A 548 -2.53 -6.91 24.06
C ASN A 548 -1.81 -6.18 25.19
N ASP A 549 -2.49 -5.89 26.29
CA ASP A 549 -1.90 -5.27 27.49
C ASP A 549 -0.93 -6.22 28.22
N LEU A 550 -1.39 -7.42 28.58
CA LEU A 550 -0.57 -8.45 29.23
C LEU A 550 0.66 -8.79 28.39
N PHE A 551 0.47 -8.92 27.08
CA PHE A 551 1.56 -9.20 26.16
C PHE A 551 2.61 -8.06 26.13
N GLN A 552 2.23 -6.79 26.25
CA GLN A 552 3.23 -5.70 26.35
C GLN A 552 4.07 -5.82 27.63
N ASN A 553 3.43 -6.17 28.74
CA ASN A 553 4.14 -6.35 30.01
C ASN A 553 5.11 -7.54 29.92
N ALA A 554 4.69 -8.65 29.30
CA ALA A 554 5.55 -9.79 29.03
C ALA A 554 6.72 -9.44 28.08
N LEU A 555 6.48 -8.64 27.04
CA LEU A 555 7.53 -8.18 26.12
C LEU A 555 8.60 -7.37 26.85
N LYS A 556 8.23 -6.44 27.74
CA LYS A 556 9.19 -5.65 28.54
C LYS A 556 10.08 -6.55 29.41
N VAL A 557 9.51 -7.61 29.97
CA VAL A 557 10.24 -8.61 30.76
C VAL A 557 11.20 -9.40 29.86
N ALA A 558 10.74 -9.81 28.67
CA ALA A 558 11.55 -10.54 27.70
C ALA A 558 12.71 -9.69 27.15
N GLU A 559 12.47 -8.43 26.78
CA GLU A 559 13.49 -7.49 26.27
C GLU A 559 14.59 -7.25 27.32
N LYS A 560 14.21 -7.00 28.58
CA LYS A 560 15.19 -6.86 29.67
C LYS A 560 15.90 -8.17 29.99
N GLY A 561 15.17 -9.28 29.95
CA GLY A 561 15.70 -10.61 30.23
C GLY A 561 16.73 -11.07 29.20
N ALA A 562 16.57 -10.70 27.93
CA ALA A 562 17.45 -11.15 26.84
C ALA A 562 18.87 -10.55 26.86
N ILE A 563 19.11 -9.52 27.67
CA ILE A 563 20.39 -8.76 27.68
C ILE A 563 21.55 -9.59 28.25
N ALA A 564 21.31 -10.41 29.27
CA ALA A 564 22.33 -11.18 29.98
C ALA A 564 21.77 -12.53 30.45
N LEU A 565 22.63 -13.54 30.60
CA LEU A 565 22.21 -14.91 30.94
C LEU A 565 21.48 -14.97 32.30
N GLU A 566 21.93 -14.17 33.27
CA GLU A 566 21.35 -14.06 34.60
C GLU A 566 19.96 -13.42 34.55
N SER A 567 19.81 -12.35 33.77
CA SER A 567 18.52 -11.67 33.56
C SER A 567 17.53 -12.57 32.82
N TYR A 568 18.01 -13.39 31.88
CA TYR A 568 17.20 -14.35 31.16
C TYR A 568 16.64 -15.43 32.08
N LYS A 569 17.46 -15.97 32.99
CA LYS A 569 17.01 -16.97 33.98
C LYS A 569 15.89 -16.42 34.86
N VAL A 570 16.07 -15.21 35.41
CA VAL A 570 15.05 -14.55 36.26
C VAL A 570 13.77 -14.26 35.46
N ALA A 571 13.90 -13.67 34.26
CA ALA A 571 12.74 -13.37 33.43
C ALA A 571 11.95 -14.64 33.07
N LYS A 572 12.64 -15.72 32.72
CA LYS A 572 12.03 -17.01 32.39
C LYS A 572 11.29 -17.60 33.59
N GLU A 573 11.91 -17.61 34.76
CA GLU A 573 11.31 -18.14 35.99
C GLU A 573 10.03 -17.36 36.37
N MET A 574 10.08 -16.02 36.33
CA MET A 574 8.93 -15.19 36.66
C MET A 574 7.76 -15.37 35.68
N LEU A 575 8.05 -15.49 34.38
CA LEU A 575 7.03 -15.75 33.35
C LEU A 575 6.42 -17.16 33.52
N GLN A 576 7.22 -18.17 33.85
CA GLN A 576 6.72 -19.52 34.13
C GLN A 576 5.85 -19.58 35.38
N LYS A 577 6.24 -18.86 36.44
CA LYS A 577 5.45 -18.76 37.66
C LYS A 577 4.11 -18.08 37.40
N ALA A 578 4.13 -16.94 36.71
CA ALA A 578 2.91 -16.21 36.35
C ALA A 578 1.97 -17.08 35.50
N PHE A 579 2.50 -17.82 34.51
CA PHE A 579 1.72 -18.76 33.72
C PHE A 579 1.07 -19.84 34.57
N SER A 580 1.82 -20.43 35.51
CA SER A 580 1.32 -21.50 36.39
C SER A 580 0.19 -21.01 37.30
N GLU A 581 0.33 -19.83 37.90
CA GLU A 581 -0.70 -19.23 38.76
C GLU A 581 -1.99 -18.94 37.98
N ILE A 582 -1.88 -18.46 36.74
CA ILE A 582 -3.05 -18.20 35.88
C ILE A 582 -3.73 -19.50 35.44
N ALA A 583 -2.95 -20.52 35.03
CA ALA A 583 -3.50 -21.82 34.64
C ALA A 583 -4.26 -22.50 35.80
N CYS A 584 -3.78 -22.34 37.05
CA CYS A 584 -4.50 -22.84 38.22
C CYS A 584 -5.87 -22.16 38.43
N LEU A 585 -6.06 -20.91 38.00
CA LEU A 585 -7.36 -20.21 38.09
C LEU A 585 -8.39 -20.78 37.09
N GLU A 586 -7.95 -21.29 35.94
CA GLU A 586 -8.83 -21.96 34.97
C GLU A 586 -9.37 -23.30 35.52
N GLU A 587 -8.59 -24.04 36.31
CA GLU A 587 -9.05 -25.29 36.93
C GLU A 587 -10.06 -25.09 38.07
N VAL A 588 -9.97 -23.97 38.81
CA VAL A 588 -10.89 -23.65 39.91
C VAL A 588 -12.26 -23.22 39.40
N THR A 589 -12.32 -22.50 38.28
CA THR A 589 -13.58 -22.05 37.66
C THR A 589 -14.37 -23.19 37.02
N VAL A 590 -13.71 -24.23 36.48
CA VAL A 590 -14.38 -25.44 35.97
C VAL A 590 -14.94 -26.32 37.09
N LYS A 591 -14.31 -26.36 38.28
CA LYS A 591 -14.81 -27.14 39.43
C LYS A 591 -16.02 -26.53 40.14
N HIS A 592 -16.19 -25.20 40.10
CA HIS A 592 -17.35 -24.54 40.73
C HIS A 592 -18.61 -24.54 39.85
N GLY A 593 -18.52 -24.94 38.58
CA GLY A 593 -19.67 -25.09 37.68
C GLY A 593 -20.49 -26.37 37.85
N TYR A 594 -20.03 -27.33 38.67
CA TYR A 594 -20.69 -28.63 38.88
C TYR A 594 -21.42 -28.77 40.24
N HIS A 595 -21.47 -27.72 41.06
CA HIS A 595 -22.18 -27.73 42.35
C HIS A 595 -23.50 -26.94 42.39
N HIS A 596 -23.94 -26.42 41.24
CA HIS A 596 -25.31 -25.93 41.08
C HIS A 596 -25.94 -26.52 39.81
N ALA A 597 -26.35 -27.78 39.91
CA ALA A 597 -27.33 -28.41 39.02
C ALA A 597 -28.35 -29.16 39.88
#